data_AF-A0A1I8A0V2-F1
#
_entry.id   AF-A0A1I8A0V2-F1
#
_cell.length_a   1.000
_cell.length_b   1.000
_cell.length_c   1.000
_cell.angle_alpha   90.00
_cell.angle_beta   90.00
_cell.angle_gamma   90.00
#
_symmetry.space_group_name_H-M   'P 1'
#
loop_
_entity.id
_entity.type
_entity.pdbx_description
1 polymer ?
#
loop_
_entity_poly.entity_id
_entity_poly.type
_entity_poly.pdbx_seq_one_letter_code
_entity_poly.pdbx_strand_id
1 'polypeptide(L)'
;MRAWTFLAVLGLAASAYGFNGLVQLDAAGLEVFDVPGVEGIFPIIGGQPLHNGAVCTSALLQYCQGTFGEAIGATSPADWTNPQTLFYIINKIYKQGLDKGVIPLCSARAQFYQCLGAAYDSCVNRRWLVGHSFNLQNATIYVQIMKEIDFECNAGSIQTTQEWPCLEGVRTSAQYQYNSTVCTSAFNNNIRNNNTQANICYQGQQFANCMSNLFSQCSPDAVWWECERVSKIFEIDQFCPKLNCDYTNANLNGNGFARKTKTDLVLESVAHHMELRERAMNSAAKHN
;
A
#
# COMPACT_ATOMS: atom_id res chain seq x y z
N MET A 1 1.09 -23.49 -54.62
CA MET A 1 0.64 -23.74 -53.23
C MET A 1 1.46 -22.82 -52.35
N ARG A 2 0.85 -21.74 -51.82
CA ARG A 2 0.53 -21.54 -50.38
C ARG A 2 1.77 -21.80 -49.49
N ALA A 3 2.22 -20.95 -48.58
CA ALA A 3 1.73 -19.70 -47.99
C ALA A 3 2.84 -19.23 -46.99
N TRP A 4 3.01 -17.90 -46.78
CA TRP A 4 3.15 -17.19 -45.48
C TRP A 4 4.21 -17.73 -44.46
N THR A 5 5.08 -16.99 -43.74
CA THR A 5 5.15 -15.60 -43.24
C THR A 5 6.50 -15.49 -42.46
N PHE A 6 7.32 -14.47 -42.70
CA PHE A 6 7.67 -13.34 -41.81
C PHE A 6 8.15 -13.62 -40.36
N LEU A 7 9.36 -13.13 -40.02
CA LEU A 7 9.70 -12.16 -38.95
C LEU A 7 11.24 -12.13 -38.78
N ALA A 8 11.97 -11.16 -39.33
CA ALA A 8 12.13 -9.75 -38.95
C ALA A 8 13.42 -9.53 -38.14
N VAL A 9 14.43 -9.05 -38.88
CA VAL A 9 15.59 -8.31 -38.41
C VAL A 9 15.13 -6.92 -37.96
N LEU A 10 15.64 -6.40 -36.84
CA LEU A 10 16.24 -5.06 -36.72
C LEU A 10 16.51 -4.71 -35.25
N GLY A 11 17.79 -4.50 -34.96
CA GLY A 11 18.19 -3.57 -33.90
C GLY A 11 17.99 -2.11 -34.33
N LEU A 12 18.41 -1.21 -33.43
CA LEU A 12 18.23 0.26 -33.39
C LEU A 12 17.04 0.64 -32.48
N ALA A 13 17.16 1.54 -31.50
CA ALA A 13 18.23 2.43 -31.16
C ALA A 13 18.18 2.71 -29.64
N ALA A 14 19.34 2.66 -29.00
CA ALA A 14 19.59 3.47 -27.83
C ALA A 14 19.62 4.94 -28.29
N SER A 15 18.48 5.63 -28.19
CA SER A 15 18.46 7.07 -28.17
C SER A 15 18.34 7.52 -26.72
N ALA A 16 19.44 8.08 -26.24
CA ALA A 16 19.49 8.91 -25.07
C ALA A 16 18.49 10.08 -25.27
N TYR A 17 17.34 9.99 -24.63
CA TYR A 17 16.47 11.12 -24.32
C TYR A 17 16.40 11.21 -22.79
N GLY A 18 16.53 12.44 -22.30
CA GLY A 18 16.91 12.76 -20.92
C GLY A 18 16.16 12.01 -19.83
N PHE A 19 16.93 11.44 -18.91
CA PHE A 19 16.49 10.98 -17.61
C PHE A 19 16.08 12.18 -16.76
N ASN A 20 14.83 12.64 -16.88
CA ASN A 20 14.22 13.57 -15.94
C ASN A 20 12.93 12.95 -15.38
N GLY A 21 13.10 12.28 -14.25
CA GLY A 21 12.12 12.13 -13.19
C GLY A 21 10.80 11.47 -13.56
N LEU A 22 10.77 10.14 -13.53
CA LEU A 22 9.64 9.28 -13.18
C LEU A 22 10.16 7.82 -13.17
N VAL A 23 10.30 7.20 -12.00
CA VAL A 23 10.44 5.74 -11.89
C VAL A 23 9.11 5.21 -11.38
N GLN A 24 8.31 4.68 -12.30
CA GLN A 24 7.14 3.87 -11.97
C GLN A 24 7.64 2.59 -11.29
N LEU A 25 7.37 2.42 -10.00
CA LEU A 25 7.85 1.27 -9.23
C LEU A 25 7.03 -0.02 -9.44
N ASP A 26 5.96 0.00 -10.24
CA ASP A 26 5.41 -1.23 -10.82
C ASP A 26 4.59 -0.99 -12.10
N ALA A 27 4.76 -1.90 -13.06
CA ALA A 27 3.85 -2.09 -14.19
C ALA A 27 2.64 -2.99 -13.82
N ALA A 28 2.59 -3.54 -12.60
CA ALA A 28 1.63 -4.54 -12.15
C ALA A 28 0.64 -4.10 -11.04
N GLY A 29 0.58 -2.80 -10.73
CA GLY A 29 -0.59 -2.21 -10.09
C GLY A 29 -0.73 -2.41 -8.57
N LEU A 30 0.10 -1.75 -7.78
CA LEU A 30 -0.16 -1.53 -6.35
C LEU A 30 0.71 -0.37 -5.84
N GLU A 31 0.68 0.77 -6.53
CA GLU A 31 1.79 1.74 -6.48
C GLU A 31 2.07 2.35 -5.09
N VAL A 32 3.30 2.13 -4.60
CA VAL A 32 3.96 2.93 -3.57
C VAL A 32 4.72 4.07 -4.28
N PHE A 33 4.57 5.30 -3.80
CA PHE A 33 5.01 6.45 -4.58
C PHE A 33 6.50 6.71 -4.50
N ASP A 34 7.10 6.88 -5.68
CA ASP A 34 8.21 7.80 -5.84
C ASP A 34 7.63 9.18 -6.18
N VAL A 35 7.96 10.21 -5.40
CA VAL A 35 7.69 11.60 -5.79
C VAL A 35 9.03 12.28 -6.04
N PRO A 36 9.54 12.25 -7.29
CA PRO A 36 10.80 12.90 -7.63
C PRO A 36 10.66 14.42 -7.50
N GLY A 37 11.63 15.08 -6.85
CA GLY A 37 11.69 16.54 -6.75
C GLY A 37 10.95 17.18 -5.56
N VAL A 38 10.40 16.39 -4.64
CA VAL A 38 9.94 16.84 -3.31
C VAL A 38 10.91 16.48 -2.19
N GLU A 39 12.20 16.31 -2.52
CA GLU A 39 13.28 16.23 -1.53
C GLU A 39 13.25 17.51 -0.67
N GLY A 40 12.70 17.42 0.54
CA GLY A 40 12.53 18.55 1.47
C GLY A 40 11.10 19.09 1.65
N ILE A 41 10.08 18.54 0.97
CA ILE A 41 8.71 19.09 0.95
C ILE A 41 7.68 18.20 1.65
N PHE A 42 8.06 16.99 2.02
CA PHE A 42 7.55 16.44 3.27
C PHE A 42 8.42 17.05 4.35
N PRO A 43 8.06 18.21 4.94
CA PRO A 43 8.65 18.57 6.20
C PRO A 43 8.56 17.33 7.05
N ILE A 44 9.68 16.97 7.66
CA ILE A 44 9.66 16.17 8.86
C ILE A 44 8.98 17.08 9.91
N ILE A 45 7.71 17.47 9.72
CA ILE A 45 6.91 18.16 10.71
C ILE A 45 6.97 17.21 11.87
N GLY A 46 7.52 17.69 12.98
CA GLY A 46 7.70 16.96 14.23
C GLY A 46 6.84 15.72 14.26
N GLY A 47 7.40 14.58 13.83
CA GLY A 47 7.05 13.33 14.45
C GLY A 47 7.36 13.62 15.90
N GLN A 48 6.34 14.02 16.65
CA GLN A 48 6.47 14.25 18.07
C GLN A 48 7.16 12.98 18.55
N PRO A 49 8.32 13.07 19.23
CA PRO A 49 8.89 11.87 19.83
C PRO A 49 7.73 11.24 20.58
N LEU A 50 7.36 10.01 20.24
CA LEU A 50 6.24 9.33 20.87
C LEU A 50 6.52 9.36 22.37
N HIS A 51 5.89 10.32 23.02
CA HIS A 51 6.15 10.64 24.39
C HIS A 51 5.42 9.53 25.14
N ASN A 52 6.21 8.62 25.71
CA ASN A 52 5.85 7.40 26.47
C ASN A 52 6.04 6.03 25.77
N GLY A 53 6.64 5.95 24.59
CA GLY A 53 6.94 4.66 23.91
C GLY A 53 8.36 4.14 24.13
N ALA A 54 8.58 2.83 23.95
CA ALA A 54 9.93 2.27 23.93
C ALA A 54 10.71 2.81 22.71
N VAL A 55 12.01 3.09 22.92
CA VAL A 55 12.87 3.65 21.87
C VAL A 55 13.26 2.55 20.88
N CYS A 56 13.02 2.78 19.59
CA CYS A 56 13.50 1.89 18.55
C CYS A 56 15.03 1.85 18.49
N THR A 57 15.59 0.64 18.43
CA THR A 57 17.01 0.42 18.13
C THR A 57 17.15 -0.29 16.79
N SER A 58 18.23 -0.05 16.07
CA SER A 58 18.48 -0.72 14.78
C SER A 58 18.54 -2.24 14.93
N ALA A 59 19.08 -2.74 16.04
CA ALA A 59 19.13 -4.18 16.32
C ALA A 59 17.73 -4.79 16.50
N LEU A 60 16.82 -4.09 17.20
CA LEU A 60 15.44 -4.55 17.38
C LEU A 60 14.69 -4.57 16.04
N LEU A 61 14.76 -3.48 15.27
CA LEU A 61 14.11 -3.43 13.95
C LEU A 61 14.67 -4.50 13.01
N GLN A 62 15.99 -4.69 13.00
CA GLN A 62 16.65 -5.73 12.20
C GLN A 62 16.17 -7.13 12.54
N TYR A 63 16.12 -7.45 13.83
CA TYR A 63 15.62 -8.75 14.27
C TYR A 63 14.16 -8.95 13.85
N CYS A 64 13.27 -8.01 14.18
CA CYS A 64 11.84 -8.16 13.90
C CYS A 64 11.53 -8.18 12.40
N GLN A 65 12.21 -7.37 11.60
CA GLN A 65 12.06 -7.40 10.15
C GLN A 65 12.62 -8.70 9.55
N GLY A 66 13.69 -9.25 10.11
CA GLY A 66 14.22 -10.56 9.71
C GLY A 66 13.15 -11.64 9.86
N THR A 67 12.52 -11.72 11.04
CA THR A 67 11.41 -12.65 11.29
C THR A 67 10.22 -12.40 10.36
N PHE A 68 9.88 -11.13 10.10
CA PHE A 68 8.83 -10.78 9.15
C PHE A 68 9.17 -11.24 7.73
N GLY A 69 10.42 -11.01 7.29
CA GLY A 69 10.95 -11.45 6.00
C GLY A 69 10.86 -12.97 5.82
N GLU A 70 11.25 -13.73 6.86
CA GLU A 70 11.10 -15.19 6.88
C GLU A 70 9.62 -15.61 6.76
N ALA A 71 8.74 -14.96 7.53
CA ALA A 71 7.31 -15.28 7.53
C ALA A 71 6.62 -15.00 6.18
N ILE A 72 7.12 -14.01 5.41
CA ILE A 72 6.62 -13.71 4.06
C ILE A 72 7.40 -14.43 2.93
N GLY A 73 8.35 -15.31 3.29
CA GLY A 73 9.15 -16.08 2.32
C GLY A 73 10.17 -15.25 1.53
N ALA A 74 10.65 -14.13 2.07
CA ALA A 74 11.69 -13.32 1.45
C ALA A 74 13.05 -14.02 1.48
N THR A 75 13.69 -14.17 0.31
CA THR A 75 15.01 -14.81 0.14
C THR A 75 16.17 -13.81 -0.02
N SER A 76 15.84 -12.53 -0.12
CA SER A 76 16.75 -11.38 -0.22
C SER A 76 16.37 -10.40 0.88
N PRO A 77 17.24 -9.47 1.32
CA PRO A 77 16.85 -8.37 2.22
C PRO A 77 15.66 -7.62 1.63
N ALA A 78 14.47 -7.94 2.15
CA ALA A 78 13.17 -7.38 1.86
C ALA A 78 12.74 -6.62 3.12
N ASP A 79 13.54 -5.62 3.44
CA ASP A 79 13.51 -4.92 4.71
C ASP A 79 13.43 -3.42 4.48
N TRP A 80 13.54 -2.66 5.56
CA TRP A 80 13.56 -1.21 5.47
C TRP A 80 14.76 -0.68 4.67
N THR A 81 15.84 -1.47 4.48
CA THR A 81 17.01 -1.16 3.64
C THR A 81 16.74 -1.25 2.15
N ASN A 82 15.79 -2.07 1.74
CA ASN A 82 15.39 -2.27 0.35
C ASN A 82 13.86 -2.36 0.22
N PRO A 83 13.15 -1.24 0.46
CA PRO A 83 11.69 -1.24 0.50
C PRO A 83 11.05 -1.54 -0.85
N GLN A 84 11.75 -1.30 -1.96
CA GLN A 84 11.31 -1.70 -3.30
C GLN A 84 11.27 -3.23 -3.45
N THR A 85 12.24 -3.94 -2.89
CA THR A 85 12.24 -5.41 -2.88
C THR A 85 11.14 -5.95 -1.98
N LEU A 86 10.94 -5.32 -0.82
CA LEU A 86 9.83 -5.65 0.08
C LEU A 86 8.47 -5.49 -0.64
N PHE A 87 8.27 -4.34 -1.29
CA PHE A 87 7.08 -4.05 -2.07
C PHE A 87 6.82 -5.10 -3.17
N TYR A 88 7.85 -5.44 -3.94
CA TYR A 88 7.75 -6.47 -4.98
C TYR A 88 7.34 -7.85 -4.42
N ILE A 89 7.87 -8.24 -3.26
CA ILE A 89 7.52 -9.50 -2.59
C ILE A 89 6.06 -9.46 -2.12
N ILE A 90 5.62 -8.37 -1.52
CA ILE A 90 4.22 -8.20 -1.09
C ILE A 90 3.27 -8.28 -2.30
N ASN A 91 3.60 -7.65 -3.42
CA ASN A 91 2.81 -7.77 -4.65
C ASN A 91 2.74 -9.20 -5.20
N LYS A 92 3.80 -9.99 -5.03
CA LYS A 92 3.75 -11.43 -5.34
C LYS A 92 2.83 -12.19 -4.40
N ILE A 93 2.83 -11.83 -3.12
CA ILE A 93 1.98 -12.48 -2.11
C ILE A 93 0.50 -12.20 -2.41
N TYR A 94 0.14 -10.96 -2.77
CA TYR A 94 -1.24 -10.64 -3.16
C TYR A 94 -1.76 -11.50 -4.32
N LYS A 95 -0.90 -11.86 -5.28
CA LYS A 95 -1.25 -12.71 -6.42
C LYS A 95 -1.42 -14.20 -6.07
N GLN A 96 -1.20 -14.58 -4.83
CA GLN A 96 -1.42 -15.96 -4.35
C GLN A 96 -2.87 -16.15 -3.84
N GLY A 97 -3.70 -15.11 -3.92
CA GLY A 97 -5.06 -15.11 -3.40
C GLY A 97 -5.15 -14.87 -1.89
N LEU A 98 -6.38 -14.90 -1.37
CA LEU A 98 -6.69 -14.60 0.03
C LEU A 98 -6.01 -15.58 1.00
N ASP A 99 -6.26 -16.89 0.83
CA ASP A 99 -5.86 -17.91 1.81
C ASP A 99 -4.36 -18.17 1.86
N LYS A 100 -3.69 -18.13 0.70
CA LYS A 100 -2.25 -18.41 0.59
C LYS A 100 -1.38 -17.16 0.58
N GLY A 101 -1.97 -16.00 0.30
CA GLY A 101 -1.27 -14.74 0.20
C GLY A 101 -1.59 -13.81 1.37
N VAL A 102 -2.76 -13.19 1.31
CA VAL A 102 -3.13 -12.08 2.20
C VAL A 102 -3.26 -12.50 3.66
N ILE A 103 -3.93 -13.62 3.95
CA ILE A 103 -4.11 -14.08 5.33
C ILE A 103 -2.74 -14.36 5.99
N PRO A 104 -1.81 -15.10 5.35
CA PRO A 104 -0.43 -15.23 5.85
C PRO A 104 0.30 -13.90 6.00
N LEU A 105 0.17 -12.97 5.04
CA LEU A 105 0.77 -11.63 5.14
C LEU A 105 0.27 -10.88 6.39
N CYS A 106 -1.03 -10.93 6.65
CA CYS A 106 -1.62 -10.32 7.83
C CYS A 106 -1.17 -10.98 9.14
N SER A 107 -0.99 -12.29 9.14
CA SER A 107 -0.40 -13.01 10.26
C SER A 107 1.05 -12.56 10.51
N ALA A 108 1.88 -12.50 9.45
CA ALA A 108 3.26 -12.04 9.53
C ALA A 108 3.34 -10.59 10.03
N ARG A 109 2.47 -9.69 9.54
CA ARG A 109 2.39 -8.30 10.00
C ARG A 109 2.01 -8.21 11.47
N ALA A 110 1.07 -9.04 11.94
CA ALA A 110 0.70 -9.07 13.36
C ALA A 110 1.88 -9.51 14.24
N GLN A 111 2.64 -10.52 13.81
CA GLN A 111 3.85 -10.95 14.50
C GLN A 111 4.94 -9.87 14.50
N PHE A 112 5.11 -9.17 13.38
CA PHE A 112 6.02 -8.03 13.29
C PHE A 112 5.66 -6.92 14.28
N TYR A 113 4.37 -6.55 14.34
CA TYR A 113 3.86 -5.58 15.32
C TYR A 113 4.14 -6.04 16.76
N GLN A 114 3.87 -7.32 17.07
CA GLN A 114 4.12 -7.88 18.40
C GLN A 114 5.61 -7.93 18.76
N CYS A 115 6.48 -8.24 17.80
CA CYS A 115 7.92 -8.28 17.99
C CYS A 115 8.49 -6.90 18.39
N LEU A 116 8.02 -5.84 17.71
CA LEU A 116 8.40 -4.46 18.03
C LEU A 116 7.74 -3.95 19.30
N GLY A 117 6.52 -4.41 19.60
CA GLY A 117 5.75 -4.03 20.77
C GLY A 117 5.60 -2.51 20.89
N ALA A 118 5.92 -1.96 22.07
CA ALA A 118 5.83 -0.53 22.34
C ALA A 118 6.79 0.34 21.50
N ALA A 119 7.74 -0.26 20.78
CA ALA A 119 8.63 0.45 19.87
C ALA A 119 8.11 0.51 18.42
N TYR A 120 6.96 -0.09 18.10
CA TYR A 120 6.45 -0.15 16.73
C TYR A 120 6.37 1.22 16.07
N ASP A 121 5.66 2.17 16.70
CA ASP A 121 5.46 3.50 16.13
C ASP A 121 6.75 4.33 16.06
N SER A 122 7.78 4.00 16.87
CA SER A 122 9.09 4.66 16.81
C SER A 122 10.01 4.02 15.77
N CYS A 123 9.85 2.72 15.49
CA CYS A 123 10.59 1.99 14.46
C CYS A 123 10.02 2.19 13.05
N VAL A 124 8.69 2.13 12.89
CA VAL A 124 7.99 2.38 11.62
C VAL A 124 7.69 3.87 11.49
N ASN A 125 8.74 4.67 11.67
CA ASN A 125 8.67 6.12 11.65
C ASN A 125 9.61 6.68 10.60
N ARG A 126 9.07 7.52 9.71
CA ARG A 126 9.84 8.09 8.59
C ARG A 126 11.02 8.92 9.08
N ARG A 127 10.86 9.72 10.14
CA ARG A 127 11.95 10.52 10.74
C ARG A 127 13.06 9.63 11.29
N TRP A 128 12.70 8.59 12.05
CA TRP A 128 13.68 7.67 12.61
C TRP A 128 14.48 6.96 11.51
N LEU A 129 13.78 6.49 10.47
CA LEU A 129 14.41 5.82 9.31
C LEU A 129 15.38 6.74 8.59
N VAL A 130 15.00 7.99 8.25
CA VAL A 130 15.93 8.95 7.63
C VAL A 130 17.19 9.17 8.48
N GLY A 131 17.03 9.26 9.80
CA GLY A 131 18.16 9.40 10.73
C GLY A 131 19.11 8.19 10.80
N HIS A 132 18.68 7.01 10.31
CA HIS A 132 19.43 5.76 10.35
C HIS A 132 19.77 5.27 8.94
N SER A 133 20.42 6.14 8.14
CA SER A 133 21.03 5.86 6.83
C SER A 133 20.09 5.71 5.62
N PHE A 134 18.96 6.42 5.63
CA PHE A 134 18.01 6.42 4.51
C PHE A 134 17.86 7.78 3.85
N ASN A 135 17.71 7.76 2.53
CA ASN A 135 17.10 8.90 1.86
C ASN A 135 15.59 8.96 2.21
N LEU A 136 15.02 10.16 2.12
CA LEU A 136 13.62 10.40 2.45
C LEU A 136 12.67 9.52 1.62
N GLN A 137 13.04 9.22 0.38
CA GLN A 137 12.27 8.41 -0.55
C GLN A 137 12.07 6.99 -0.03
N ASN A 138 13.15 6.25 0.24
CA ASN A 138 13.09 4.87 0.73
C ASN A 138 12.39 4.79 2.09
N ALA A 139 12.68 5.73 3.00
CA ALA A 139 11.97 5.81 4.28
C ALA A 139 10.46 6.02 4.10
N THR A 140 10.05 6.84 3.13
CA THR A 140 8.65 7.06 2.80
C THR A 140 8.02 5.79 2.24
N ILE A 141 8.62 5.18 1.21
CA ILE A 141 8.14 3.94 0.58
C ILE A 141 7.93 2.85 1.63
N TYR A 142 8.92 2.63 2.51
CA TYR A 142 8.80 1.64 3.58
C TYR A 142 7.60 1.90 4.49
N VAL A 143 7.44 3.14 4.98
CA VAL A 143 6.32 3.46 5.89
C VAL A 143 4.97 3.36 5.17
N GLN A 144 4.90 3.72 3.89
CA GLN A 144 3.69 3.55 3.07
C GLN A 144 3.28 2.08 2.99
N ILE A 145 4.20 1.19 2.62
CA ILE A 145 3.98 -0.26 2.59
C ILE A 145 3.41 -0.75 3.92
N MET A 146 4.04 -0.36 5.04
CA MET A 146 3.61 -0.83 6.36
C MET A 146 2.25 -0.24 6.77
N LYS A 147 1.91 0.98 6.34
CA LYS A 147 0.59 1.59 6.58
C LYS A 147 -0.51 0.93 5.75
N GLU A 148 -0.22 0.57 4.51
CA GLU A 148 -1.17 -0.15 3.66
C GLU A 148 -1.46 -1.53 4.25
N ILE A 149 -0.44 -2.34 4.54
CA ILE A 149 -0.65 -3.67 5.14
C ILE A 149 -1.34 -3.56 6.50
N ASP A 150 -0.98 -2.57 7.33
CA ASP A 150 -1.66 -2.30 8.60
C ASP A 150 -3.17 -2.05 8.41
N PHE A 151 -3.54 -1.23 7.42
CA PHE A 151 -4.94 -0.99 7.09
C PHE A 151 -5.62 -2.27 6.62
N GLU A 152 -5.08 -2.93 5.59
CA GLU A 152 -5.67 -4.11 4.97
C GLU A 152 -5.89 -5.24 6.00
N CYS A 153 -4.94 -5.42 6.92
CA CYS A 153 -4.99 -6.48 7.92
C CYS A 153 -5.74 -6.13 9.21
N ASN A 154 -6.03 -4.85 9.47
CA ASN A 154 -6.78 -4.41 10.64
C ASN A 154 -8.10 -3.73 10.22
N ALA A 155 -8.08 -2.41 10.07
CA ALA A 155 -9.30 -1.60 9.88
C ALA A 155 -10.07 -1.97 8.61
N GLY A 156 -9.38 -2.41 7.55
CA GLY A 156 -9.97 -2.89 6.30
C GLY A 156 -10.05 -4.42 6.19
N SER A 157 -9.85 -5.17 7.28
CA SER A 157 -9.77 -6.64 7.22
C SER A 157 -11.04 -7.30 6.70
N ILE A 158 -12.23 -6.78 7.04
CA ILE A 158 -13.50 -7.33 6.54
C ILE A 158 -13.58 -7.22 5.02
N GLN A 159 -13.36 -6.03 4.49
CA GLN A 159 -13.48 -5.76 3.07
C GLN A 159 -12.38 -6.53 2.33
N THR A 160 -11.17 -6.59 2.90
CA THR A 160 -10.09 -7.42 2.37
C THR A 160 -10.53 -8.88 2.22
N THR A 161 -11.18 -9.47 3.22
CA THR A 161 -11.52 -10.91 3.18
C THR A 161 -12.81 -11.23 2.45
N GLN A 162 -13.78 -10.32 2.45
CA GLN A 162 -15.07 -10.51 1.78
C GLN A 162 -15.00 -10.16 0.29
N GLU A 163 -14.22 -9.13 -0.08
CA GLU A 163 -14.16 -8.61 -1.44
C GLU A 163 -12.91 -9.05 -2.20
N TRP A 164 -12.02 -9.86 -1.59
CA TRP A 164 -10.74 -10.25 -2.21
C TRP A 164 -10.88 -10.73 -3.66
N PRO A 165 -11.83 -11.61 -4.02
CA PRO A 165 -11.94 -12.07 -5.40
C PRO A 165 -12.15 -10.93 -6.41
N CYS A 166 -12.91 -9.90 -6.04
CA CYS A 166 -13.10 -8.73 -6.90
C CYS A 166 -11.87 -7.82 -6.86
N LEU A 167 -11.33 -7.56 -5.66
CA LEU A 167 -10.13 -6.72 -5.48
C LEU A 167 -8.93 -7.26 -6.27
N GLU A 168 -8.65 -8.55 -6.15
CA GLU A 168 -7.60 -9.25 -6.89
C GLU A 168 -7.86 -9.23 -8.40
N GLY A 169 -9.10 -9.51 -8.83
CA GLY A 169 -9.48 -9.48 -10.24
C GLY A 169 -9.26 -8.11 -10.89
N VAL A 170 -9.58 -7.03 -10.17
CA VAL A 170 -9.30 -5.66 -10.61
C VAL A 170 -7.79 -5.42 -10.66
N ARG A 171 -7.07 -5.65 -9.54
CA ARG A 171 -5.63 -5.35 -9.41
C ARG A 171 -4.77 -6.10 -10.41
N THR A 172 -5.17 -7.30 -10.80
CA THR A 172 -4.43 -8.12 -11.78
C THR A 172 -4.75 -7.76 -13.23
N SER A 173 -5.75 -6.91 -13.48
CA SER A 173 -6.15 -6.52 -14.83
C SER A 173 -5.18 -5.51 -15.47
N ALA A 174 -4.98 -5.60 -16.79
CA ALA A 174 -4.22 -4.61 -17.54
C ALA A 174 -4.84 -3.21 -17.46
N GLN A 175 -6.17 -3.13 -17.32
CA GLN A 175 -6.88 -1.87 -17.19
C GLN A 175 -6.53 -1.15 -15.87
N TYR A 176 -6.39 -1.90 -14.79
CA TYR A 176 -5.96 -1.36 -13.51
C TYR A 176 -4.54 -0.79 -13.61
N GLN A 177 -3.59 -1.55 -14.19
CA GLN A 177 -2.20 -1.10 -14.38
C GLN A 177 -2.12 0.21 -15.17
N TYR A 178 -2.89 0.31 -16.26
CA TYR A 178 -2.95 1.53 -17.05
C TYR A 178 -3.58 2.70 -16.26
N ASN A 179 -4.73 2.48 -15.63
CA ASN A 179 -5.44 3.54 -14.92
C ASN A 179 -4.74 4.00 -13.63
N SER A 180 -4.05 3.10 -12.90
CA SER A 180 -3.24 3.47 -11.73
C SER A 180 -2.13 4.43 -12.14
N THR A 181 -1.45 4.13 -13.26
CA THR A 181 -0.41 5.00 -13.83
C THR A 181 -0.98 6.39 -14.15
N VAL A 182 -2.20 6.46 -14.68
CA VAL A 182 -2.89 7.74 -14.96
C VAL A 182 -3.17 8.51 -13.67
N CYS A 183 -3.71 7.84 -12.64
CA CYS A 183 -3.95 8.45 -11.33
C CYS A 183 -2.65 9.01 -10.73
N THR A 184 -1.59 8.21 -10.73
CA THR A 184 -0.28 8.59 -10.17
C THR A 184 0.36 9.73 -10.95
N SER A 185 0.29 9.68 -12.28
CA SER A 185 0.79 10.76 -13.13
C SER A 185 0.05 12.08 -12.88
N ALA A 186 -1.28 12.04 -12.73
CA ALA A 186 -2.08 13.23 -12.41
C ALA A 186 -1.68 13.84 -11.07
N PHE A 187 -1.58 13.01 -10.02
CA PHE A 187 -1.10 13.42 -8.70
C PHE A 187 0.28 14.10 -8.79
N ASN A 188 1.26 13.40 -9.38
CA ASN A 188 2.64 13.87 -9.51
C ASN A 188 2.74 15.17 -10.30
N ASN A 189 1.98 15.32 -11.38
CA ASN A 189 2.00 16.55 -12.19
C ASN A 189 1.40 17.74 -11.43
N ASN A 190 0.35 17.52 -10.64
CA ASN A 190 -0.29 18.59 -9.90
C ASN A 190 0.54 19.08 -8.70
N ILE A 191 1.29 18.20 -8.05
CA ILE A 191 2.16 18.60 -6.93
C ILE A 191 3.53 19.13 -7.38
N ARG A 192 4.01 18.76 -8.58
CA ARG A 192 5.23 19.34 -9.16
C ARG A 192 5.12 20.86 -9.35
N ASN A 193 3.93 21.34 -9.73
CA ASN A 193 3.68 22.76 -9.98
C ASN A 193 3.29 23.54 -8.70
N ASN A 194 2.78 22.86 -7.68
CA ASN A 194 2.43 23.44 -6.39
C ASN A 194 2.61 22.40 -5.29
N ASN A 195 3.68 22.52 -4.51
CA ASN A 195 4.07 21.52 -3.53
C ASN A 195 3.73 21.95 -2.09
N THR A 196 2.83 22.91 -1.90
CA THR A 196 2.36 23.27 -0.56
C THR A 196 1.67 22.07 0.10
N GLN A 197 1.81 21.90 1.42
CA GLN A 197 1.14 20.81 2.15
C GLN A 197 -0.36 20.76 1.88
N ALA A 198 -1.03 21.92 1.84
CA ALA A 198 -2.45 22.00 1.50
C ALA A 198 -2.76 21.44 0.10
N ASN A 199 -1.94 21.76 -0.91
CA ASN A 199 -2.11 21.19 -2.25
C ASN A 199 -1.78 19.70 -2.28
N ILE A 200 -0.73 19.24 -1.61
CA ILE A 200 -0.40 17.81 -1.55
C ILE A 200 -1.55 17.02 -0.92
N CYS A 201 -2.14 17.50 0.17
CA CYS A 201 -3.29 16.83 0.79
C CYS A 201 -4.53 16.88 -0.09
N TYR A 202 -4.81 18.01 -0.76
CA TYR A 202 -5.89 18.09 -1.71
C TYR A 202 -5.71 17.11 -2.89
N GLN A 203 -4.51 17.05 -3.47
CA GLN A 203 -4.18 16.11 -4.54
C GLN A 203 -4.15 14.66 -4.05
N GLY A 204 -3.78 14.42 -2.79
CA GLY A 204 -3.86 13.12 -2.14
C GLY A 204 -5.31 12.62 -2.07
N GLN A 205 -6.27 13.50 -1.76
CA GLN A 205 -7.70 13.15 -1.86
C GLN A 205 -8.12 12.83 -3.30
N GLN A 206 -7.69 13.64 -4.28
CA GLN A 206 -8.00 13.36 -5.69
C GLN A 206 -7.42 12.02 -6.14
N PHE A 207 -6.21 11.70 -5.69
CA PHE A 207 -5.56 10.44 -5.96
C PHE A 207 -6.31 9.26 -5.32
N ALA A 208 -6.67 9.36 -4.03
CA ALA A 208 -7.47 8.34 -3.34
C ALA A 208 -8.81 8.08 -4.07
N ASN A 209 -9.49 9.13 -4.50
CA ASN A 209 -10.71 9.03 -5.30
C ASN A 209 -10.46 8.40 -6.69
N CYS A 210 -9.33 8.70 -7.34
CA CYS A 210 -8.99 8.13 -8.63
C CYS A 210 -8.75 6.62 -8.52
N MET A 211 -7.97 6.21 -7.52
CA MET A 211 -7.67 4.80 -7.25
C MET A 211 -8.92 4.02 -6.83
N SER A 212 -9.77 4.59 -5.97
CA SER A 212 -10.99 3.91 -5.52
C SER A 212 -11.99 3.67 -6.65
N ASN A 213 -12.10 4.60 -7.60
CA ASN A 213 -12.97 4.46 -8.76
C ASN A 213 -12.57 3.32 -9.69
N LEU A 214 -11.33 2.83 -9.61
CA LEU A 214 -10.91 1.62 -10.35
C LEU A 214 -11.65 0.37 -9.90
N PHE A 215 -12.18 0.38 -8.68
CA PHE A 215 -12.97 -0.69 -8.08
C PHE A 215 -14.48 -0.44 -8.17
N SER A 216 -14.93 0.53 -8.99
CA SER A 216 -16.36 0.82 -9.19
C SER A 216 -17.18 -0.36 -9.74
N GLN A 217 -16.51 -1.34 -10.37
CA GLN A 217 -17.11 -2.60 -10.80
C GLN A 217 -17.28 -3.64 -9.66
N CYS A 218 -16.70 -3.38 -8.50
CA CYS A 218 -16.88 -4.17 -7.27
C CYS A 218 -18.02 -3.59 -6.43
N SER A 219 -18.08 -3.94 -5.14
CA SER A 219 -19.03 -3.36 -4.19
C SER A 219 -18.62 -1.94 -3.75
N PRO A 220 -19.55 -1.15 -3.21
CA PRO A 220 -19.22 0.11 -2.55
C PRO A 220 -18.20 -0.05 -1.40
N ASP A 221 -18.20 -1.22 -0.73
CA ASP A 221 -17.23 -1.57 0.30
C ASP A 221 -15.80 -1.65 -0.27
N ALA A 222 -15.61 -2.19 -1.48
CA ALA A 222 -14.32 -2.24 -2.16
C ALA A 222 -13.81 -0.84 -2.59
N VAL A 223 -14.72 0.03 -3.05
CA VAL A 223 -14.39 1.43 -3.40
C VAL A 223 -13.94 2.20 -2.16
N TRP A 224 -14.72 2.13 -1.07
CA TRP A 224 -14.34 2.76 0.19
C TRP A 224 -13.00 2.22 0.71
N TRP A 225 -12.81 0.90 0.65
CA TRP A 225 -11.61 0.24 1.13
C TRP A 225 -10.35 0.71 0.40
N GLU A 226 -10.35 0.80 -0.94
CA GLU A 226 -9.18 1.29 -1.67
C GLU A 226 -8.93 2.78 -1.38
N CYS A 227 -9.99 3.57 -1.23
CA CYS A 227 -9.84 4.97 -0.82
C CYS A 227 -9.14 5.09 0.54
N GLU A 228 -9.58 4.32 1.54
CA GLU A 228 -8.99 4.36 2.89
C GLU A 228 -7.57 3.82 2.92
N ARG A 229 -7.31 2.72 2.19
CA ARG A 229 -5.97 2.16 2.02
C ARG A 229 -5.01 3.22 1.51
N VAL A 230 -5.40 3.91 0.43
CA VAL A 230 -4.63 5.01 -0.13
C VAL A 230 -4.55 6.20 0.83
N SER A 231 -5.60 6.51 1.58
CA SER A 231 -5.57 7.61 2.54
C SER A 231 -4.52 7.41 3.64
N LYS A 232 -4.29 6.15 4.08
CA LYS A 232 -3.29 5.85 5.12
C LYS A 232 -1.85 6.19 4.73
N ILE A 233 -1.52 6.21 3.45
CA ILE A 233 -0.17 6.56 3.00
C ILE A 233 0.11 8.07 3.05
N PHE A 234 -0.94 8.90 3.14
CA PHE A 234 -0.85 10.36 3.30
C PHE A 234 -0.97 10.81 4.76
N GLU A 235 -1.47 9.95 5.64
CA GLU A 235 -1.54 10.19 7.09
C GLU A 235 -0.18 10.06 7.80
N ILE A 236 0.88 9.66 7.09
CA ILE A 236 2.25 9.52 7.63
C ILE A 236 2.69 10.83 8.31
N ASP A 237 3.18 10.72 9.55
CA ASP A 237 3.57 11.84 10.41
C ASP A 237 2.47 12.91 10.58
N GLN A 238 1.19 12.51 10.48
CA GLN A 238 0.04 13.43 10.49
C GLN A 238 0.10 14.49 9.38
N PHE A 239 0.75 14.19 8.26
CA PHE A 239 0.96 15.14 7.18
C PHE A 239 -0.36 15.58 6.53
N CYS A 240 -1.24 14.62 6.22
CA CYS A 240 -2.61 14.87 5.77
C CYS A 240 -3.60 14.17 6.71
N PRO A 241 -3.95 14.77 7.85
CA PRO A 241 -4.71 14.09 8.91
C PRO A 241 -6.20 13.93 8.61
N LYS A 242 -6.69 14.42 7.46
CA LYS A 242 -8.10 14.48 7.09
C LYS A 242 -8.31 14.23 5.60
N LEU A 243 -7.97 13.04 5.13
CA LEU A 243 -8.54 12.53 3.89
C LEU A 243 -9.86 11.84 4.22
N ASN A 244 -10.88 12.09 3.40
CA ASN A 244 -12.23 11.59 3.61
C ASN A 244 -12.56 10.57 2.53
N CYS A 245 -12.75 9.33 2.96
CA CYS A 245 -13.32 8.28 2.13
C CYS A 245 -14.77 8.09 2.54
N ASP A 246 -15.66 8.65 1.73
CA ASP A 246 -17.08 8.47 1.94
C ASP A 246 -17.57 7.31 1.06
N TYR A 247 -18.36 6.43 1.67
CA TYR A 247 -19.19 5.44 0.99
C TYR A 247 -20.07 6.06 -0.11
N THR A 248 -20.39 7.35 0.00
CA THR A 248 -21.22 8.09 -0.98
C THR A 248 -20.42 8.75 -2.10
N ASN A 249 -19.09 8.91 -1.96
CA ASN A 249 -18.23 9.50 -2.99
C ASN A 249 -17.66 8.47 -3.98
N ALA A 250 -18.14 7.23 -3.92
CA ALA A 250 -18.25 6.42 -5.12
C ALA A 250 -19.18 7.19 -6.07
N ASN A 251 -18.60 8.09 -6.87
CA ASN A 251 -19.30 8.85 -7.90
C ASN A 251 -19.64 7.88 -9.03
N LEU A 252 -20.51 6.92 -8.70
CA LEU A 252 -21.19 6.03 -9.60
C LEU A 252 -22.29 6.90 -10.22
N ASN A 253 -22.06 7.35 -11.45
CA ASN A 253 -23.13 7.77 -12.36
C ASN A 253 -24.05 6.58 -12.72
N GLY A 254 -24.44 5.74 -11.76
CA GLY A 254 -25.27 4.57 -11.98
C GLY A 254 -25.38 3.69 -10.75
N ASN A 255 -26.60 3.61 -10.22
CA ASN A 255 -27.14 2.55 -9.35
C ASN A 255 -27.01 2.78 -7.84
N GLY A 256 -28.15 3.12 -7.24
CA GLY A 256 -28.33 3.36 -5.82
C GLY A 256 -28.12 2.11 -4.97
N PHE A 257 -26.97 2.04 -4.31
CA PHE A 257 -26.72 1.12 -3.20
C PHE A 257 -27.04 1.79 -1.86
N ALA A 258 -27.61 1.00 -0.94
CA ALA A 258 -28.00 1.45 0.39
C ALA A 258 -26.77 1.78 1.26
N ARG A 259 -26.92 2.82 2.10
CA ARG A 259 -25.87 3.40 2.94
C ARG A 259 -25.56 2.52 4.15
N LYS A 260 -24.30 2.06 4.30
CA LYS A 260 -23.78 1.48 5.56
C LYS A 260 -23.15 2.58 6.42
N THR A 261 -23.36 2.55 7.74
CA THR A 261 -22.74 3.49 8.69
C THR A 261 -21.42 2.94 9.24
N LYS A 262 -20.56 3.82 9.77
CA LYS A 262 -19.32 3.43 10.46
C LYS A 262 -19.55 2.40 11.58
N THR A 263 -20.68 2.49 12.27
CA THR A 263 -21.06 1.56 13.34
C THR A 263 -21.38 0.17 12.80
N ASP A 264 -22.04 0.09 11.66
CA ASP A 264 -22.39 -1.18 11.00
C ASP A 264 -21.11 -1.93 10.60
N LEU A 265 -20.12 -1.19 10.08
CA LEU A 265 -18.83 -1.75 9.67
C LEU A 265 -18.00 -2.23 10.86
N VAL A 266 -18.01 -1.50 11.99
CA VAL A 266 -17.29 -1.91 13.20
C VAL A 266 -17.89 -3.18 13.81
N LEU A 267 -19.22 -3.30 13.82
CA LEU A 267 -19.91 -4.50 14.31
C LEU A 267 -19.64 -5.72 13.41
N GLU A 268 -19.69 -5.55 12.09
CA GLU A 268 -19.28 -6.59 11.13
C GLU A 268 -17.79 -6.96 11.31
N SER A 269 -16.94 -5.99 11.68
CA SER A 269 -15.49 -6.18 11.90
C SER A 269 -15.20 -7.14 13.03
N VAL A 270 -15.80 -6.89 14.19
CA VAL A 270 -15.51 -7.66 15.39
C VAL A 270 -15.96 -9.11 15.23
N ALA A 271 -17.13 -9.34 14.63
CA ALA A 271 -17.66 -10.67 14.37
C ALA A 271 -16.74 -11.46 13.42
N HIS A 272 -16.28 -10.81 12.34
CA HIS A 272 -15.49 -11.49 11.31
C HIS A 272 -14.01 -11.65 11.68
N HIS A 273 -13.44 -10.74 12.47
CA HIS A 273 -12.07 -10.86 12.98
C HIS A 273 -11.90 -12.10 13.87
N MET A 274 -12.95 -12.51 14.59
CA MET A 274 -12.96 -13.78 15.31
C MET A 274 -12.95 -14.99 14.37
N GLU A 275 -13.71 -14.94 13.28
CA GLU A 275 -13.78 -16.02 12.28
C GLU A 275 -12.45 -16.17 11.51
N LEU A 276 -11.81 -15.05 11.13
CA LEU A 276 -10.51 -15.06 10.46
C LEU A 276 -9.41 -15.60 11.37
N ARG A 277 -9.45 -15.27 12.66
CA ARG A 277 -8.52 -15.83 13.65
C ARG A 277 -8.68 -17.34 13.76
N GLU A 278 -9.92 -17.84 13.74
CA GLU A 278 -10.21 -19.28 13.73
C GLU A 278 -9.70 -19.96 12.44
N ARG A 279 -9.96 -19.39 11.27
CA ARG A 279 -9.45 -19.91 9.99
C ARG A 279 -7.92 -19.91 9.92
N ALA A 280 -7.27 -18.87 10.42
CA ALA A 280 -5.81 -18.77 10.49
C ALA A 280 -5.22 -19.83 11.43
N MET A 281 -5.81 -20.05 12.60
CA MET A 281 -5.40 -21.12 13.53
C MET A 281 -5.57 -22.51 12.89
N ASN A 282 -6.67 -22.73 12.19
CA ASN A 282 -6.95 -24.00 11.50
C ASN A 282 -6.02 -24.24 10.30
N SER A 283 -5.57 -23.19 9.61
CA SER A 283 -4.57 -23.29 8.53
C SER A 283 -3.19 -23.61 9.09
N ALA A 284 -2.78 -22.93 10.18
CA ALA A 284 -1.51 -23.18 10.85
C ALA A 284 -1.40 -24.61 11.41
N ALA A 285 -2.51 -25.17 11.91
CA ALA A 285 -2.55 -26.53 12.44
C ALA A 285 -2.39 -27.64 11.37
N LYS A 286 -2.58 -27.34 10.08
CA LYS A 286 -2.43 -28.32 8.99
C LYS A 286 -1.00 -28.47 8.48
N HIS A 287 -0.08 -27.64 8.96
CA HIS A 287 1.33 -27.63 8.53
C HIS A 287 2.30 -28.10 9.63
N ASN A 288 1.78 -28.61 10.75
CA ASN A 288 2.51 -29.36 11.79
C ASN A 288 2.08 -30.83 11.78
#